data_AF-A0A937ALY6-F1
#
_entry.id   AF-A0A937ALY6-F1
#
_cell.length_a   1.000
_cell.length_b   1.000
_cell.length_c   1.000
_cell.angle_alpha   90.00
_cell.angle_beta   90.00
_cell.angle_gamma   90.00
#
_symmetry.space_group_name_H-M   'P 1'
#
loop_
_entity.id
_entity.type
_entity.pdbx_description
1 polymer ?
#
loop_
_entity_poly.entity_id
_entity_poly.type
_entity_poly.pdbx_seq_one_letter_code
_entity_poly.pdbx_strand_id
1 'polypeptide(L)'
;MGNRKYAHFTLGVEEEYMVLDPLTRELKSHEQKIVLEGQKILKDKVKAEMHQAVVEVGTDICADIDEAFKDVAALRGTIAAVAGELGLWVGASGTHPFSHWENQLITDHVRYNQIVNELQEAARSNLIFGLHVHVGMEDRRMAIHIANTARYFLPHVYALSTNSPFWEGRQTGYKSFRTKVFDKFPRTGIPDYFENIESYESYVNLLIKTNCIDNAKKIWWDLRVHPFFNTVEFRICDVPMTINETITIAALFQAICAKIYKLRTQNLSFMMYQRSVINENKWRASRYGIDASLIDFGMKTELETNAVIREILDFVDALVDDLGSRHILTYV
;
A
#
# COMPACT_ATOMS: atom_id res chain seq x y z
N MET A 1 10.07 -26.09 -8.53
CA MET A 1 10.34 -25.40 -9.82
C MET A 1 9.01 -24.80 -10.25
N GLY A 2 8.87 -23.47 -10.13
CA GLY A 2 7.62 -22.76 -10.33
C GLY A 2 7.06 -22.92 -11.75
N ASN A 3 5.75 -23.09 -11.83
CA ASN A 3 5.03 -23.26 -13.08
C ASN A 3 5.06 -21.94 -13.87
N ARG A 4 5.50 -21.95 -15.14
CA ARG A 4 5.63 -20.74 -15.99
C ARG A 4 4.31 -19.99 -16.24
N LYS A 5 3.18 -20.53 -15.78
CA LYS A 5 1.83 -20.06 -16.10
C LYS A 5 1.50 -18.66 -15.55
N TYR A 6 2.15 -18.25 -14.46
CA TYR A 6 1.87 -16.99 -13.76
C TYR A 6 3.10 -16.08 -13.60
N ALA A 7 4.16 -16.34 -14.39
CA ALA A 7 5.45 -15.65 -14.28
C ALA A 7 5.40 -14.13 -14.57
N HIS A 8 4.30 -13.62 -15.13
CA HIS A 8 4.10 -12.19 -15.36
C HIS A 8 3.65 -11.43 -14.09
N PHE A 9 3.16 -12.14 -13.06
CA PHE A 9 2.77 -11.55 -11.78
C PHE A 9 3.99 -11.34 -10.88
N THR A 10 4.96 -10.57 -11.36
CA THR A 10 6.10 -10.12 -10.56
C THR A 10 5.65 -9.21 -9.41
N LEU A 11 6.51 -9.01 -8.42
CA LEU A 11 6.23 -8.20 -7.25
C LEU A 11 7.22 -7.03 -7.13
N GLY A 12 6.72 -5.88 -6.70
CA GLY A 12 7.53 -4.79 -6.15
C GLY A 12 6.91 -4.36 -4.83
N VAL A 13 7.72 -4.17 -3.79
CA VAL A 13 7.24 -3.79 -2.46
C VAL A 13 7.92 -2.49 -2.05
N GLU A 14 7.14 -1.48 -1.69
CA GLU A 14 7.63 -0.22 -1.14
C GLU A 14 7.13 -0.06 0.30
N GLU A 15 8.03 0.29 1.22
CA GLU A 15 7.73 0.51 2.63
C GLU A 15 8.22 1.88 3.07
N GLU A 16 7.32 2.64 3.69
CA GLU A 16 7.63 3.94 4.28
C GLU A 16 7.89 3.74 5.78
N TYR A 17 8.99 4.30 6.29
CA TYR A 17 9.40 4.15 7.68
C TYR A 17 9.52 5.48 8.40
N MET A 18 9.23 5.46 9.70
CA MET A 18 9.44 6.60 10.59
C MET A 18 10.85 6.60 11.14
N VAL A 19 11.49 7.77 11.17
CA VAL A 19 12.80 7.97 11.80
C VAL A 19 12.61 8.56 13.18
N LEU A 20 13.27 7.97 14.17
CA LEU A 20 13.04 8.21 15.59
C LEU A 20 14.32 8.64 16.31
N ASP A 21 14.16 9.54 17.28
CA ASP A 21 15.17 9.76 18.31
C ASP A 21 15.15 8.59 19.32
N PRO A 22 16.26 7.88 19.56
CA PRO A 22 16.29 6.75 20.50
C PRO A 22 15.94 7.11 21.96
N LEU A 23 16.17 8.37 22.37
CA LEU A 23 15.93 8.84 23.74
C LEU A 23 14.49 9.30 23.93
N THR A 24 14.01 10.22 23.09
CA THR A 24 12.65 10.78 23.25
C THR A 24 11.59 9.91 22.60
N ARG A 25 11.98 9.04 21.66
CA ARG A 25 11.11 8.25 20.78
C ARG A 25 10.20 9.10 19.90
N GLU A 26 10.49 10.39 19.78
CA GLU A 26 9.80 11.26 18.84
C GLU A 26 10.35 11.09 17.43
N LEU A 27 9.53 11.45 16.45
CA LEU A 27 9.97 11.64 15.08
C LEU A 27 11.10 12.66 15.03
N LYS A 28 12.13 12.32 14.25
CA LYS A 28 13.32 13.12 14.08
C LYS A 28 13.67 13.24 12.61
N SER A 29 14.01 14.46 12.19
CA SER A 29 14.55 14.68 10.85
C SER A 29 15.88 13.93 10.69
N HIS A 30 16.03 13.19 9.59
CA HIS A 30 17.31 12.62 9.19
C HIS A 30 18.15 13.54 8.31
N GLU A 31 17.64 14.73 7.93
CA GLU A 31 18.35 15.70 7.09
C GLU A 31 18.94 15.09 5.80
N GLN A 32 18.23 14.13 5.19
CA GLN A 32 18.71 13.32 4.04
C GLN A 32 19.88 12.37 4.32
N LYS A 33 20.43 12.33 5.54
CA LYS A 33 21.60 11.50 5.88
C LYS A 33 21.34 10.01 5.69
N ILE A 34 20.19 9.49 6.17
CA ILE A 34 19.85 8.08 5.98
C ILE A 34 19.72 7.75 4.48
N VAL A 35 19.12 8.66 3.70
CA VAL A 35 18.97 8.46 2.26
C VAL A 35 20.33 8.47 1.57
N LEU A 36 21.19 9.45 1.86
CA LEU A 36 22.53 9.57 1.27
C LEU A 36 23.42 8.38 1.58
N GLU A 37 23.47 7.93 2.84
CA GLU A 37 24.27 6.77 3.23
C GLU A 37 23.63 5.47 2.71
N GLY A 38 22.31 5.36 2.75
CA GLY A 38 21.56 4.23 2.19
C GLY A 38 21.79 4.06 0.69
N GLN A 39 21.80 5.15 -0.08
CA GLN A 39 22.03 5.13 -1.53
C GLN A 39 23.44 4.62 -1.91
N LYS A 40 24.44 4.75 -1.04
CA LYS A 40 25.77 4.16 -1.29
C LYS A 40 25.75 2.64 -1.31
N ILE A 41 24.79 2.03 -0.61
CA ILE A 41 24.66 0.57 -0.44
C ILE A 41 23.55 0.03 -1.35
N LEU A 42 22.38 0.68 -1.33
CA LEU A 42 21.13 0.25 -1.94
C LEU A 42 20.79 0.99 -3.24
N LYS A 43 21.61 1.97 -3.66
CA LYS A 43 21.39 2.78 -4.87
C LYS A 43 20.02 3.45 -4.85
N ASP A 44 19.27 3.37 -5.94
CA ASP A 44 17.96 4.02 -6.16
C ASP A 44 16.80 3.39 -5.38
N LYS A 45 17.04 2.30 -4.64
CA LYS A 45 16.05 1.66 -3.76
C LYS A 45 15.71 2.46 -2.52
N VAL A 46 16.47 3.50 -2.18
CA VAL A 46 16.21 4.37 -1.02
C VAL A 46 15.90 5.77 -1.50
N LYS A 47 14.77 6.30 -1.06
CA LYS A 47 14.29 7.62 -1.48
C LYS A 47 13.92 8.49 -0.29
N ALA A 48 14.11 9.78 -0.51
CA ALA A 48 13.52 10.80 0.33
C ALA A 48 12.02 10.86 0.12
N GLU A 49 11.29 11.14 1.20
CA GLU A 49 9.89 11.48 1.13
C GLU A 49 9.63 12.94 1.54
N MET A 50 8.39 13.38 1.41
CA MET A 50 7.99 14.77 1.64
C MET A 50 8.41 15.28 3.03
N HIS A 51 8.23 14.48 4.08
CA HIS A 51 8.66 14.82 5.43
C HIS A 51 10.04 14.25 5.72
N GLN A 52 10.92 15.04 6.32
CA GLN A 52 12.30 14.64 6.62
C GLN A 52 12.41 13.56 7.72
N ALA A 53 11.31 13.20 8.37
CA ALA A 53 11.24 12.09 9.33
C ALA A 53 10.79 10.77 8.68
N VAL A 54 10.66 10.73 7.34
CA VAL A 54 10.23 9.57 6.57
C VAL A 54 11.38 9.09 5.69
N VAL A 55 11.54 7.77 5.59
CA VAL A 55 12.42 7.10 4.64
C VAL A 55 11.58 6.07 3.89
N GLU A 56 11.59 6.13 2.55
CA GLU A 56 10.97 5.12 1.70
C GLU A 56 12.05 4.18 1.16
N VAL A 57 11.78 2.89 1.20
CA VAL A 57 12.55 1.88 0.46
C VAL A 57 11.67 1.04 -0.43
N GLY A 58 12.22 0.66 -1.59
CA GLY A 58 11.53 -0.19 -2.57
C GLY A 58 12.40 -1.35 -3.02
N THR A 59 11.80 -2.52 -3.20
CA THR A 59 12.48 -3.67 -3.79
C THR A 59 12.77 -3.45 -5.27
N ASP A 60 13.65 -4.28 -5.82
CA ASP A 60 13.65 -4.52 -7.27
C ASP A 60 12.36 -5.25 -7.69
N ILE A 61 12.20 -5.47 -9.00
CA ILE A 61 11.16 -6.34 -9.54
C ILE A 61 11.51 -7.79 -9.17
N CYS A 62 10.79 -8.34 -8.22
CA CYS A 62 10.94 -9.71 -7.72
C CYS A 62 10.10 -10.67 -8.57
N ALA A 63 10.67 -11.81 -8.95
CA ALA A 63 9.98 -12.84 -9.74
C ALA A 63 8.92 -13.58 -8.94
N ASP A 64 9.15 -13.75 -7.64
CA ASP A 64 8.27 -14.46 -6.72
C ASP A 64 8.35 -13.88 -5.30
N ILE A 65 7.61 -14.49 -4.39
CA ILE A 65 7.49 -14.03 -3.02
C ILE A 65 8.75 -14.29 -2.18
N ASP A 66 9.56 -15.31 -2.53
CA ASP A 66 10.79 -15.62 -1.81
C ASP A 66 11.91 -14.63 -2.17
N GLU A 67 11.95 -14.15 -3.41
CA GLU A 67 12.81 -13.04 -3.82
C GLU A 67 12.39 -11.74 -3.12
N ALA A 68 11.09 -11.45 -3.08
CA ALA A 68 10.57 -10.28 -2.35
C ALA A 68 10.92 -10.33 -0.86
N PHE A 69 10.82 -11.50 -0.21
CA PHE A 69 11.22 -11.69 1.18
C PHE A 69 12.68 -11.32 1.42
N LYS A 70 13.58 -11.83 0.57
CA LYS A 70 15.03 -11.55 0.69
C LYS A 70 15.33 -10.07 0.51
N ASP A 71 14.71 -9.42 -0.48
CA ASP A 71 14.97 -8.02 -0.77
C ASP A 71 14.40 -7.11 0.33
N VAL A 72 13.16 -7.34 0.78
CA VAL A 72 12.58 -6.62 1.94
C VAL A 72 13.42 -6.79 3.20
N ALA A 73 13.89 -8.02 3.49
CA ALA A 73 14.76 -8.27 4.64
C ALA A 73 16.10 -7.50 4.54
N ALA A 74 16.71 -7.47 3.35
CA ALA A 74 17.93 -6.73 3.11
C ALA A 74 17.73 -5.22 3.24
N LEU A 75 16.63 -4.68 2.70
CA LEU A 75 16.29 -3.26 2.78
C LEU A 75 16.07 -2.82 4.22
N ARG A 76 15.22 -3.54 4.98
CA ARG A 76 14.97 -3.25 6.40
C ARG A 76 16.24 -3.32 7.23
N GLY A 77 17.03 -4.39 7.06
CA GLY A 77 18.28 -4.56 7.79
C GLY A 77 19.30 -3.44 7.51
N THR A 78 19.42 -3.04 6.24
CA THR A 78 20.36 -1.99 5.82
C THR A 78 19.95 -0.62 6.35
N ILE A 79 18.67 -0.24 6.22
CA ILE A 79 18.18 1.05 6.72
C ILE A 79 18.26 1.14 8.25
N ALA A 80 17.96 0.05 8.96
CA ALA A 80 18.12 0.01 10.41
C ALA A 80 19.60 0.17 10.83
N ALA A 81 20.53 -0.46 10.12
CA ALA A 81 21.97 -0.33 10.37
C ALA A 81 22.46 1.09 10.11
N VAL A 82 22.12 1.67 8.95
CA VAL A 82 22.49 3.04 8.59
C VAL A 82 21.94 4.05 9.59
N ALA A 83 20.68 3.91 10.01
CA ALA A 83 20.10 4.77 11.03
C ALA A 83 20.84 4.63 12.37
N GLY A 84 21.19 3.39 12.77
CA GLY A 84 21.95 3.12 13.98
C GLY A 84 23.33 3.79 14.00
N GLU A 85 24.06 3.77 12.88
CA GLU A 85 25.35 4.47 12.73
C GLU A 85 25.21 6.00 12.88
N LEU A 86 24.05 6.54 12.53
CA LEU A 86 23.72 7.96 12.68
C LEU A 86 23.10 8.30 14.05
N GLY A 87 22.99 7.34 14.97
CA GLY A 87 22.37 7.53 16.28
C GLY A 87 20.85 7.72 16.23
N LEU A 88 20.20 7.16 15.21
CA LEU A 88 18.76 7.20 14.97
C LEU A 88 18.16 5.79 15.02
N TRP A 89 16.85 5.71 15.27
CA TRP A 89 16.08 4.47 15.14
C TRP A 89 15.07 4.57 13.99
N VAL A 90 14.59 3.41 13.54
CA VAL A 90 13.58 3.29 12.50
C VAL A 90 12.40 2.51 13.05
N GLY A 91 11.17 2.98 12.81
CA GLY A 91 9.93 2.33 13.24
C GLY A 91 8.99 2.05 12.07
N ALA A 92 8.07 1.11 12.28
CA ALA A 92 7.04 0.72 11.32
C ALA A 92 5.66 0.70 12.01
N SER A 93 4.77 1.62 11.60
CA SER A 93 3.35 1.68 11.92
C SER A 93 2.72 2.77 11.06
N GLY A 94 1.43 2.66 10.71
CA GLY A 94 0.74 3.59 9.84
C GLY A 94 0.76 5.05 10.28
N THR A 95 0.90 5.31 11.58
CA THR A 95 1.07 6.65 12.16
C THR A 95 2.06 6.60 13.32
N HIS A 96 2.70 7.73 13.60
CA HIS A 96 3.45 7.88 14.83
C HIS A 96 2.50 8.21 16.01
N PRO A 97 2.66 7.60 17.19
CA PRO A 97 1.66 7.69 18.26
C PRO A 97 1.49 9.09 18.89
N PHE A 98 2.58 9.85 19.05
CA PHE A 98 2.52 11.12 19.82
C PHE A 98 3.21 12.35 19.23
N SER A 99 4.22 12.20 18.36
CA SER A 99 4.80 13.36 17.67
C SER A 99 3.78 14.16 16.85
N HIS A 100 3.93 15.48 16.91
CA HIS A 100 3.11 16.43 16.17
C HIS A 100 3.66 16.65 14.76
N TRP A 101 2.77 16.65 13.77
CA TRP A 101 3.12 16.90 12.36
C TRP A 101 3.61 18.34 12.12
N GLU A 102 3.14 19.30 12.91
CA GLU A 102 3.51 20.72 12.81
C GLU A 102 5.02 20.95 13.00
N ASN A 103 5.64 20.11 13.82
CA ASN A 103 7.06 20.18 14.15
C ASN A 103 7.94 19.50 13.08
N GLN A 104 7.34 18.77 12.14
CA GLN A 104 8.10 18.04 11.13
C GLN A 104 8.47 18.92 9.95
N LEU A 105 9.75 18.83 9.57
CA LEU A 105 10.32 19.56 8.45
C LEU A 105 9.94 18.89 7.12
N ILE A 106 9.74 19.71 6.09
CA ILE A 106 9.55 19.27 4.71
C ILE A 106 10.92 19.17 4.03
N THR A 107 11.12 18.11 3.24
CA THR A 107 12.32 17.93 2.42
C THR A 107 12.39 19.05 1.37
N ASP A 108 13.54 19.71 1.26
CA ASP A 108 13.71 20.77 0.27
C ASP A 108 13.81 20.21 -1.14
N HIS A 109 12.67 20.14 -1.82
CA HIS A 109 12.55 19.66 -3.18
C HIS A 109 11.36 20.32 -3.87
N VAL A 110 11.55 20.77 -5.12
CA VAL A 110 10.57 21.58 -5.87
C VAL A 110 9.19 20.92 -5.92
N ARG A 111 9.13 19.60 -6.14
CA ARG A 111 7.86 18.85 -6.18
C ARG A 111 7.10 18.92 -4.85
N TYR A 112 7.78 18.82 -3.70
CA TYR A 112 7.14 18.86 -2.39
C TYR A 112 6.66 20.26 -2.05
N ASN A 113 7.48 21.28 -2.36
CA ASN A 113 7.09 22.68 -2.19
C ASN A 113 5.84 23.02 -3.00
N GLN A 114 5.72 22.51 -4.23
CA GLN A 114 4.50 22.67 -5.04
C GLN A 114 3.29 21.99 -4.41
N ILE A 115 3.43 20.76 -3.89
CA ILE A 115 2.34 20.02 -3.23
C ILE A 115 1.88 20.76 -1.96
N VAL A 116 2.82 21.25 -1.14
CA VAL A 116 2.49 22.04 0.06
C VAL A 116 1.81 23.35 -0.31
N ASN A 117 2.28 24.05 -1.36
CA ASN A 117 1.62 25.26 -1.84
C ASN A 117 0.21 25.00 -2.38
N GLU A 118 -0.04 23.85 -2.99
CA GLU A 118 -1.36 23.49 -3.55
C GLU A 118 -2.34 23.02 -2.45
N LEU A 119 -1.89 22.15 -1.55
CA LEU A 119 -2.76 21.44 -0.59
C LEU A 119 -2.68 21.98 0.85
N GLN A 120 -1.74 22.88 1.13
CA GLN A 120 -1.60 23.58 2.41
C GLN A 120 -1.53 22.59 3.60
N GLU A 121 -2.37 22.77 4.62
CA GLU A 121 -2.41 21.94 5.82
C GLU A 121 -2.68 20.46 5.53
N ALA A 122 -3.42 20.13 4.46
CA ALA A 122 -3.65 18.74 4.09
C ALA A 122 -2.31 18.05 3.80
N ALA A 123 -1.45 18.66 2.97
CA ALA A 123 -0.11 18.13 2.72
C ALA A 123 0.78 18.15 3.97
N ARG A 124 0.80 19.25 4.73
CA ARG A 124 1.65 19.33 5.93
C ARG A 124 1.31 18.28 6.99
N SER A 125 0.03 17.96 7.15
CA SER A 125 -0.43 16.96 8.13
C SER A 125 -0.35 15.52 7.61
N ASN A 126 0.12 15.29 6.37
CA ASN A 126 0.24 13.96 5.76
C ASN A 126 1.46 13.17 6.25
N LEU A 127 1.54 12.94 7.55
CA LEU A 127 2.65 12.23 8.20
C LEU A 127 2.22 10.81 8.53
N ILE A 128 2.24 9.96 7.51
CA ILE A 128 1.77 8.58 7.54
C ILE A 128 2.77 7.65 6.87
N PHE A 129 2.66 6.35 7.15
CA PHE A 129 3.61 5.34 6.68
C PHE A 129 2.87 4.14 6.10
N GLY A 130 3.01 3.91 4.81
CA GLY A 130 2.31 2.87 4.06
C GLY A 130 3.16 1.68 3.66
N LEU A 131 2.44 0.62 3.30
CA LEU A 131 2.95 -0.45 2.46
C LEU A 131 2.32 -0.30 1.07
N HIS A 132 3.14 -0.20 0.03
CA HIS A 132 2.72 -0.31 -1.35
C HIS A 132 3.17 -1.64 -1.95
N VAL A 133 2.26 -2.32 -2.64
CA VAL A 133 2.56 -3.57 -3.35
C VAL A 133 2.21 -3.40 -4.82
N HIS A 134 3.21 -3.51 -5.67
CA HIS A 134 3.06 -3.59 -7.12
C HIS A 134 2.97 -5.05 -7.54
N VAL A 135 1.95 -5.38 -8.31
CA VAL A 135 1.83 -6.68 -8.99
C VAL A 135 1.95 -6.46 -10.49
N GLY A 136 2.91 -7.14 -11.12
CA GLY A 136 3.15 -7.14 -12.56
C GLY A 136 1.95 -7.64 -13.36
N MET A 137 1.69 -7.01 -14.50
CA MET A 137 0.56 -7.32 -15.37
C MET A 137 1.05 -7.58 -16.80
N GLU A 138 0.40 -8.52 -17.49
CA GLU A 138 0.67 -8.81 -18.91
C GLU A 138 0.51 -7.56 -19.77
N ASP A 139 -0.59 -6.84 -19.58
CA ASP A 139 -0.87 -5.58 -20.26
C ASP A 139 -1.81 -4.67 -19.43
N ARG A 140 -2.00 -3.43 -19.89
CA ARG A 140 -2.84 -2.43 -19.21
C ARG A 140 -4.35 -2.71 -19.30
N ARG A 141 -4.82 -3.42 -20.32
CA ARG A 141 -6.24 -3.84 -20.44
C ARG A 141 -6.56 -4.90 -19.38
N MET A 142 -5.65 -5.83 -19.15
CA MET A 142 -5.77 -6.80 -18.07
C MET A 142 -5.63 -6.12 -16.71
N ALA A 143 -4.70 -5.16 -16.57
CA ALA A 143 -4.52 -4.39 -15.35
C ALA A 143 -5.81 -3.66 -14.93
N ILE A 144 -6.53 -3.00 -15.86
CA ILE A 144 -7.80 -2.32 -15.52
C ILE A 144 -8.91 -3.32 -15.15
N HIS A 145 -8.97 -4.47 -15.82
CA HIS A 145 -9.92 -5.53 -15.49
C HIS A 145 -9.69 -6.08 -14.07
N ILE A 146 -8.43 -6.38 -13.75
CA ILE A 146 -8.02 -6.85 -12.43
C ILE A 146 -8.27 -5.76 -11.40
N ALA A 147 -7.86 -4.52 -11.64
CA ALA A 147 -8.04 -3.42 -10.70
C ALA A 147 -9.53 -3.17 -10.36
N ASN A 148 -10.40 -3.20 -11.37
CA ASN A 148 -11.85 -3.07 -11.17
C ASN A 148 -12.41 -4.09 -10.18
N THR A 149 -11.96 -5.34 -10.31
CA THR A 149 -12.41 -6.45 -9.45
C THR A 149 -11.72 -6.42 -8.09
N ALA A 150 -10.41 -6.16 -8.07
CA ALA A 150 -9.56 -6.16 -6.89
C ALA A 150 -10.01 -5.12 -5.83
N ARG A 151 -10.70 -4.04 -6.25
CA ARG A 151 -11.32 -3.05 -5.35
C ARG A 151 -12.16 -3.69 -4.25
N TYR A 152 -12.88 -4.76 -4.56
CA TYR A 152 -13.70 -5.48 -3.57
C TYR A 152 -12.85 -6.05 -2.43
N PHE A 153 -11.66 -6.57 -2.73
CA PHE A 153 -10.81 -7.25 -1.76
C PHE A 153 -10.01 -6.28 -0.87
N LEU A 154 -9.89 -5.01 -1.26
CA LEU A 154 -9.07 -4.02 -0.54
C LEU A 154 -9.40 -3.92 0.96
N PRO A 155 -10.67 -3.76 1.39
CA PRO A 155 -10.96 -3.63 2.83
C PRO A 155 -10.58 -4.86 3.65
N HIS A 156 -10.67 -6.05 3.05
CA HIS A 156 -10.39 -7.31 3.70
C HIS A 156 -8.88 -7.45 3.98
N VAL A 157 -8.05 -7.28 2.94
CA VAL A 157 -6.59 -7.32 3.11
C VAL A 157 -6.11 -6.17 3.99
N TYR A 158 -6.72 -4.99 3.86
CA TYR A 158 -6.42 -3.83 4.69
C TYR A 158 -6.62 -4.10 6.19
N ALA A 159 -7.68 -4.82 6.57
CA ALA A 159 -7.96 -5.15 7.97
C ALA A 159 -6.77 -5.87 8.65
N LEU A 160 -6.05 -6.73 7.91
CA LEU A 160 -4.86 -7.45 8.39
C LEU A 160 -3.68 -6.52 8.69
N SER A 161 -3.60 -5.38 8.00
CA SER A 161 -2.47 -4.43 8.14
C SER A 161 -2.67 -3.37 9.23
N THR A 162 -3.90 -3.22 9.77
CA THR A 162 -4.24 -2.09 10.63
C THR A 162 -3.40 -2.04 11.92
N ASN A 163 -2.58 -0.99 12.08
CA ASN A 163 -1.67 -0.89 13.23
C ASN A 163 -1.39 0.55 13.69
N SER A 164 -2.25 1.50 13.31
CA SER A 164 -2.11 2.93 13.60
C SER A 164 -3.23 3.50 14.48
N PRO A 165 -3.42 3.03 15.73
CA PRO A 165 -4.55 3.47 16.58
C PRO A 165 -4.36 4.83 17.26
N PHE A 166 -3.14 5.39 17.23
CA PHE A 166 -2.78 6.62 17.93
C PHE A 166 -2.44 7.75 16.96
N TRP A 167 -2.74 8.98 17.37
CA TRP A 167 -2.39 10.20 16.63
C TRP A 167 -2.27 11.38 17.60
N GLU A 168 -1.13 12.10 17.56
CA GLU A 168 -0.90 13.30 18.40
C GLU A 168 -1.15 13.06 19.90
N GLY A 169 -0.75 11.88 20.39
CA GLY A 169 -0.82 11.51 21.80
C GLY A 169 -2.18 10.99 22.23
N ARG A 170 -3.12 10.84 21.30
CA ARG A 170 -4.49 10.42 21.57
C ARG A 170 -4.77 9.05 20.99
N GLN A 171 -5.52 8.24 21.74
CA GLN A 171 -6.17 7.07 21.19
C GLN A 171 -7.34 7.52 20.31
N THR A 172 -7.26 7.24 19.01
CA THR A 172 -8.18 7.79 18.01
C THR A 172 -9.54 7.08 17.97
N GLY A 173 -9.60 5.88 18.56
CA GLY A 173 -10.70 4.93 18.39
C GLY A 173 -10.63 4.12 17.10
N TYR A 174 -9.71 4.40 16.17
CA TYR A 174 -9.48 3.57 14.99
C TYR A 174 -8.41 2.51 15.26
N LYS A 175 -8.40 1.43 14.47
CA LYS A 175 -7.26 0.50 14.40
C LYS A 175 -6.25 0.96 13.35
N SER A 176 -6.72 1.61 12.28
CA SER A 176 -5.86 2.36 11.37
C SER A 176 -6.37 3.78 11.16
N PHE A 177 -5.67 4.74 11.78
CA PHE A 177 -5.94 6.17 11.63
C PHE A 177 -5.23 6.77 10.42
N ARG A 178 -4.22 6.08 9.86
CA ARG A 178 -3.52 6.46 8.63
C ARG A 178 -4.49 6.90 7.53
N THR A 179 -5.54 6.12 7.28
CA THR A 179 -6.53 6.43 6.24
C THR A 179 -7.29 7.74 6.52
N LYS A 180 -7.52 8.10 7.79
CA LYS A 180 -8.20 9.35 8.18
C LYS A 180 -7.32 10.57 8.05
N VAL A 181 -6.01 10.43 8.17
CA VAL A 181 -5.07 11.49 7.81
C VAL A 181 -5.09 11.71 6.29
N PHE A 182 -5.12 10.63 5.52
CA PHE A 182 -5.08 10.67 4.06
C PHE A 182 -6.39 11.14 3.39
N ASP A 183 -7.54 10.95 4.04
CA ASP A 183 -8.88 11.35 3.55
C ASP A 183 -8.98 12.86 3.21
N LYS A 184 -8.07 13.70 3.71
CA LYS A 184 -7.98 15.14 3.43
C LYS A 184 -7.54 15.45 1.99
N PHE A 185 -6.85 14.51 1.32
CA PHE A 185 -6.34 14.73 -0.02
C PHE A 185 -7.46 14.62 -1.06
N PRO A 186 -7.46 15.45 -2.11
CA PRO A 186 -8.38 15.26 -3.23
C PRO A 186 -8.03 13.97 -3.97
N ARG A 187 -9.02 13.32 -4.61
CA ARG A 187 -8.80 12.12 -5.46
C ARG A 187 -8.15 10.96 -4.69
N THR A 188 -8.54 10.77 -3.43
CA THR A 188 -8.12 9.66 -2.56
C THR A 188 -9.21 8.60 -2.40
N GLY A 189 -8.84 7.46 -1.82
CA GLY A 189 -9.73 6.34 -1.48
C GLY A 189 -9.86 5.29 -2.59
N ILE A 190 -10.87 4.43 -2.47
CA ILE A 190 -11.12 3.34 -3.42
C ILE A 190 -11.37 3.98 -4.81
N PRO A 191 -10.68 3.54 -5.88
CA PRO A 191 -10.90 4.11 -7.21
C PRO A 191 -12.34 3.86 -7.69
N ASP A 192 -12.80 4.57 -8.73
CA ASP A 192 -14.06 4.27 -9.41
C ASP A 192 -13.91 3.11 -10.40
N TYR A 193 -15.04 2.65 -10.95
CA TYR A 193 -15.04 1.66 -12.04
C TYR A 193 -14.73 2.34 -13.36
N PHE A 194 -13.87 1.72 -14.16
CA PHE A 194 -13.60 2.13 -15.54
C PHE A 194 -13.87 0.97 -16.48
N GLU A 195 -14.71 1.17 -17.51
CA GLU A 195 -15.08 0.10 -18.44
C GLU A 195 -13.87 -0.54 -19.13
N ASN A 196 -12.89 0.28 -19.49
CA ASN A 196 -11.68 -0.09 -20.21
C ASN A 196 -10.54 0.90 -19.92
N ILE A 197 -9.35 0.61 -20.46
CA ILE A 197 -8.16 1.43 -20.24
C ILE A 197 -8.30 2.81 -20.88
N GLU A 198 -9.00 2.91 -22.00
CA GLU A 198 -9.25 4.16 -22.71
C GLU A 198 -10.14 5.11 -21.89
N SER A 199 -11.10 4.58 -21.13
CA SER A 199 -11.94 5.36 -20.21
C SER A 199 -11.12 5.92 -19.05
N TYR A 200 -10.21 5.12 -18.49
CA TYR A 200 -9.27 5.56 -17.46
C TYR A 200 -8.34 6.66 -18.01
N GLU A 201 -7.77 6.45 -19.19
CA GLU A 201 -6.88 7.44 -19.82
C GLU A 201 -7.62 8.73 -20.18
N SER A 202 -8.88 8.65 -20.61
CA SER A 202 -9.73 9.82 -20.85
C SER A 202 -9.97 10.62 -19.57
N TYR A 203 -10.21 9.95 -18.44
CA TYR A 203 -10.33 10.61 -17.13
C TYR A 203 -9.03 11.32 -16.72
N VAL A 204 -7.88 10.64 -16.84
CA VAL A 204 -6.57 11.24 -16.56
C VAL A 204 -6.31 12.44 -17.47
N ASN A 205 -6.54 12.29 -18.77
CA ASN A 205 -6.34 13.35 -19.77
C ASN A 205 -7.25 14.55 -19.53
N LEU A 206 -8.48 14.34 -19.08
CA LEU A 206 -9.37 15.43 -18.68
C LEU A 206 -8.75 16.26 -17.56
N LEU A 207 -8.30 15.60 -16.48
CA LEU A 207 -7.68 16.28 -15.34
C LEU A 207 -6.38 17.02 -15.72
N ILE A 208 -5.59 16.45 -16.63
CA ILE A 208 -4.38 17.12 -17.15
C ILE A 208 -4.76 18.35 -17.98
N LYS A 209 -5.70 18.19 -18.93
CA LYS A 209 -6.14 19.28 -19.82
C LYS A 209 -6.79 20.44 -19.07
N THR A 210 -7.43 20.17 -17.94
CA THR A 210 -8.06 21.21 -17.09
C THR A 210 -7.14 21.70 -15.97
N ASN A 211 -5.83 21.37 -16.02
CA ASN A 211 -4.81 21.78 -15.04
C ASN A 211 -5.10 21.35 -13.58
N CYS A 212 -5.88 20.28 -13.39
CA CYS A 212 -6.14 19.73 -12.06
C CYS A 212 -4.95 18.89 -11.55
N ILE A 213 -4.20 18.27 -12.46
CA ILE A 213 -2.98 17.51 -12.17
C ILE A 213 -1.97 17.70 -13.31
N ASP A 214 -0.68 17.56 -12.99
CA ASP A 214 0.42 17.52 -13.97
C ASP A 214 0.54 16.15 -14.63
N ASN A 215 0.30 15.09 -13.86
CA ASN A 215 0.27 13.71 -14.32
C ASN A 215 -0.54 12.82 -13.35
N ALA A 216 -0.77 11.58 -13.75
CA ALA A 216 -1.52 10.59 -12.97
C ALA A 216 -0.91 10.23 -11.60
N LYS A 217 0.35 10.62 -11.27
CA LYS A 217 0.91 10.39 -9.93
C LYS A 217 0.19 11.19 -8.84
N LYS A 218 -0.51 12.29 -9.19
CA LYS A 218 -1.38 13.09 -8.28
C LYS A 218 -2.80 12.52 -8.14
N ILE A 219 -2.97 11.23 -8.45
CA ILE A 219 -4.15 10.44 -8.11
C ILE A 219 -3.72 9.47 -7.01
N TRP A 220 -4.27 9.66 -5.82
CA TRP A 220 -3.86 8.98 -4.59
C TRP A 220 -4.87 7.92 -4.16
N TRP A 221 -5.28 7.08 -5.11
CA TRP A 221 -6.21 6.00 -4.82
C TRP A 221 -5.55 4.86 -4.03
N ASP A 222 -6.38 4.15 -3.27
CA ASP A 222 -6.03 2.94 -2.50
C ASP A 222 -5.53 1.80 -3.41
N LEU A 223 -5.90 1.86 -4.69
CA LEU A 223 -5.51 0.93 -5.74
C LEU A 223 -5.36 1.71 -7.05
N ARG A 224 -4.27 1.47 -7.78
CA ARG A 224 -3.96 2.22 -9.01
C ARG A 224 -3.45 1.29 -10.09
N VAL A 225 -3.99 1.41 -11.30
CA VAL A 225 -3.27 0.95 -12.50
C VAL A 225 -2.13 1.95 -12.71
N HIS A 226 -0.90 1.49 -12.52
CA HIS A 226 0.22 2.41 -12.44
C HIS A 226 0.45 3.08 -13.81
N PRO A 227 0.68 4.41 -13.86
CA PRO A 227 0.70 5.14 -15.12
C PRO A 227 1.89 4.84 -16.03
N PHE A 228 3.05 4.46 -15.45
CA PHE A 228 4.30 4.22 -16.18
C PHE A 228 4.68 2.74 -16.25
N PHE A 229 4.68 2.05 -15.10
CA PHE A 229 4.86 0.61 -15.01
C PHE A 229 3.59 -0.17 -15.32
N ASN A 230 3.71 -1.32 -15.99
CA ASN A 230 2.60 -2.25 -16.22
C ASN A 230 2.28 -3.05 -14.95
N THR A 231 1.80 -2.35 -13.92
CA THR A 231 1.47 -2.94 -12.62
C THR A 231 0.11 -2.47 -12.13
N VAL A 232 -0.52 -3.28 -11.30
CA VAL A 232 -1.55 -2.82 -10.36
C VAL A 232 -0.88 -2.61 -9.02
N GLU A 233 -1.01 -1.40 -8.48
CA GLU A 233 -0.37 -0.94 -7.25
C GLU A 233 -1.40 -0.79 -6.14
N PHE A 234 -1.24 -1.58 -5.08
CA PHE A 234 -2.06 -1.57 -3.86
C PHE A 234 -1.42 -0.65 -2.83
N ARG A 235 -2.18 0.30 -2.28
CA ARG A 235 -1.64 1.40 -1.43
C ARG A 235 -2.43 1.64 -0.14
N ILE A 236 -3.39 0.75 0.14
CA ILE A 236 -4.34 0.91 1.24
C ILE A 236 -3.73 0.60 2.62
N CYS A 237 -2.70 -0.25 2.67
CA CYS A 237 -2.20 -0.83 3.90
C CYS A 237 -1.36 0.17 4.72
N ASP A 238 -1.45 0.05 6.05
CA ASP A 238 -0.41 0.58 6.93
C ASP A 238 0.87 -0.24 6.73
N VAL A 239 2.04 0.35 6.98
CA VAL A 239 3.31 -0.40 6.97
C VAL A 239 3.31 -1.45 8.11
N PRO A 240 3.47 -2.76 7.83
CA PRO A 240 3.49 -3.79 8.86
C PRO A 240 4.76 -3.77 9.73
N MET A 241 4.66 -4.29 10.95
CA MET A 241 5.79 -4.31 11.89
C MET A 241 6.85 -5.35 11.49
N THR A 242 6.43 -6.48 10.94
CA THR A 242 7.33 -7.59 10.61
C THR A 242 7.44 -7.84 9.10
N ILE A 243 8.57 -8.41 8.68
CA ILE A 243 8.78 -8.83 7.29
C ILE A 243 7.73 -9.88 6.88
N ASN A 244 7.42 -10.83 7.76
CA ASN A 244 6.44 -11.89 7.48
C ASN A 244 5.06 -11.31 7.17
N GLU A 245 4.61 -10.29 7.91
CA GLU A 245 3.33 -9.62 7.63
C GLU A 245 3.35 -8.92 6.26
N THR A 246 4.40 -8.16 5.95
CA THR A 246 4.57 -7.49 4.64
C THR A 246 4.50 -8.50 3.50
N ILE A 247 5.27 -9.59 3.61
CA ILE A 247 5.35 -10.62 2.58
C ILE A 247 4.04 -11.40 2.48
N THR A 248 3.34 -11.64 3.58
CA THR A 248 2.02 -12.26 3.57
C THR A 248 0.98 -11.41 2.84
N ILE A 249 0.95 -10.10 3.10
CA ILE A 249 0.06 -9.16 2.42
C ILE A 249 0.39 -9.09 0.93
N ALA A 250 1.68 -9.03 0.56
CA ALA A 250 2.11 -9.00 -0.83
C ALA A 250 1.71 -10.29 -1.58
N ALA A 251 1.91 -11.45 -0.97
CA ALA A 251 1.50 -12.74 -1.50
C ALA A 251 -0.01 -12.82 -1.73
N LEU A 252 -0.81 -12.29 -0.79
CA LEU A 252 -2.26 -12.29 -0.89
C LEU A 252 -2.75 -11.42 -2.05
N PHE A 253 -2.18 -10.22 -2.23
CA PHE A 253 -2.48 -9.38 -3.40
C PHE A 253 -2.06 -10.05 -4.71
N GLN A 254 -0.88 -10.68 -4.78
CA GLN A 254 -0.44 -11.44 -5.95
C GLN A 254 -1.44 -12.55 -6.31
N ALA A 255 -1.86 -13.33 -5.32
CA ALA A 255 -2.77 -14.46 -5.49
C ALA A 255 -4.17 -14.02 -5.90
N ILE A 256 -4.69 -12.91 -5.36
CA ILE A 256 -5.95 -12.29 -5.77
C ILE A 256 -5.89 -11.88 -7.25
N CYS A 257 -4.82 -11.20 -7.68
CA CYS A 257 -4.62 -10.81 -9.07
C CYS A 257 -4.60 -12.03 -10.00
N ALA A 258 -3.81 -13.06 -9.65
CA ALA A 258 -3.73 -14.30 -10.41
C ALA A 258 -5.07 -15.04 -10.49
N LYS A 259 -5.85 -15.03 -9.41
CA LYS A 259 -7.18 -15.65 -9.37
C LYS A 259 -8.18 -14.93 -10.28
N ILE A 260 -8.21 -13.61 -10.24
CA ILE A 260 -9.07 -12.80 -11.12
C ILE A 260 -8.68 -13.04 -12.58
N TYR A 261 -7.39 -13.08 -12.89
CA TYR A 261 -6.89 -13.43 -14.23
C TYR A 261 -7.34 -14.82 -14.67
N LYS A 262 -7.20 -15.85 -13.82
CA LYS A 262 -7.65 -17.22 -14.12
C LYS A 262 -9.14 -17.24 -14.46
N LEU A 263 -9.99 -16.58 -13.66
CA LEU A 263 -11.42 -16.48 -13.94
C LEU A 263 -11.66 -15.88 -15.33
N ARG A 264 -10.98 -14.77 -15.65
CA ARG A 264 -11.11 -14.10 -16.95
C ARG A 264 -10.72 -15.02 -18.11
N THR A 265 -9.63 -15.78 -17.99
CA THR A 265 -9.20 -16.75 -19.04
C THR A 265 -10.20 -17.90 -19.24
N GLN A 266 -11.05 -18.17 -18.24
CA GLN A 266 -12.11 -19.18 -18.30
C GLN A 266 -13.47 -18.59 -18.70
N ASN A 267 -13.51 -17.33 -19.15
CA ASN A 267 -14.74 -16.58 -19.41
C ASN A 267 -15.68 -16.47 -18.20
N LEU A 268 -15.11 -16.50 -16.99
CA LEU A 268 -15.80 -16.23 -15.74
C LEU A 268 -15.43 -14.82 -15.25
N SER A 269 -16.29 -14.24 -14.41
CA SER A 269 -16.00 -12.98 -13.73
C SER A 269 -16.42 -13.05 -12.27
N PHE A 270 -15.77 -12.26 -11.44
CA PHE A 270 -16.23 -12.00 -10.08
C PHE A 270 -17.31 -10.91 -10.10
N MET A 271 -18.15 -10.86 -9.05
CA MET A 271 -19.20 -9.83 -8.96
C MET A 271 -18.60 -8.44 -8.74
N MET A 272 -19.13 -7.45 -9.45
CA MET A 272 -18.71 -6.06 -9.35
C MET A 272 -19.60 -5.31 -8.36
N TYR A 273 -18.99 -4.62 -7.40
CA TYR A 273 -19.71 -3.86 -6.39
C TYR A 273 -19.49 -2.36 -6.55
N GLN A 274 -20.51 -1.59 -6.15
CA GLN A 274 -20.43 -0.14 -6.15
C GLN A 274 -19.39 0.34 -5.13
N ARG A 275 -18.72 1.45 -5.45
CA ARG A 275 -17.71 2.05 -4.57
C ARG A 275 -18.26 2.36 -3.17
N SER A 276 -19.51 2.83 -3.10
CA SER A 276 -20.18 3.21 -1.86
C SER A 276 -20.21 2.07 -0.84
N VAL A 277 -20.54 0.85 -1.26
CA VAL A 277 -20.59 -0.31 -0.37
C VAL A 277 -19.20 -0.84 -0.01
N ILE A 278 -18.23 -0.76 -0.92
CA ILE A 278 -16.83 -1.10 -0.62
C ILE A 278 -16.26 -0.14 0.43
N ASN A 279 -16.61 1.15 0.35
CA ASN A 279 -16.20 2.15 1.34
C ASN A 279 -16.77 1.87 2.75
N GLU A 280 -17.95 1.26 2.86
CA GLU A 280 -18.50 0.84 4.15
C GLU A 280 -17.59 -0.22 4.80
N ASN A 281 -17.19 -1.26 4.05
CA ASN A 281 -16.23 -2.24 4.56
C ASN A 281 -14.86 -1.61 4.83
N LYS A 282 -14.40 -0.65 4.01
CA LYS A 282 -13.14 0.10 4.30
C LYS A 282 -13.23 0.83 5.64
N TRP A 283 -14.35 1.48 5.91
CA TRP A 283 -14.56 2.17 7.18
C TRP A 283 -14.57 1.19 8.35
N ARG A 284 -15.31 0.08 8.26
CA ARG A 284 -15.35 -0.96 9.29
C ARG A 284 -13.96 -1.54 9.57
N ALA A 285 -13.20 -1.87 8.53
CA ALA A 285 -11.81 -2.31 8.63
C ALA A 285 -10.92 -1.25 9.31
N SER A 286 -11.03 0.03 8.93
CA SER A 286 -10.25 1.10 9.58
C SER A 286 -10.57 1.24 11.07
N ARG A 287 -11.84 1.06 11.45
CA ARG A 287 -12.33 1.31 12.80
C ARG A 287 -12.08 0.13 13.75
N TYR A 288 -12.23 -1.09 13.27
CA TYR A 288 -12.21 -2.31 14.09
C TYR A 288 -11.13 -3.32 13.68
N GLY A 289 -10.46 -3.13 12.54
CA GLY A 289 -9.38 -4.04 12.08
C GLY A 289 -9.91 -5.45 11.87
N ILE A 290 -9.16 -6.45 12.34
CA ILE A 290 -9.58 -7.87 12.32
C ILE A 290 -10.74 -8.19 13.25
N ASP A 291 -11.06 -7.29 14.20
CA ASP A 291 -12.21 -7.42 15.10
C ASP A 291 -13.50 -6.87 14.47
N ALA A 292 -13.47 -6.50 13.18
CA ALA A 292 -14.64 -6.00 12.46
C ALA A 292 -15.57 -7.14 12.02
N SER A 293 -16.87 -6.84 11.91
CA SER A 293 -17.82 -7.61 11.11
C SER A 293 -17.99 -6.93 9.75
N LEU A 294 -17.45 -7.53 8.68
CA LEU A 294 -17.51 -7.01 7.31
C LEU A 294 -18.78 -7.49 6.61
N ILE A 295 -19.28 -6.71 5.66
CA ILE A 295 -20.49 -7.07 4.92
C ILE A 295 -20.13 -8.02 3.79
N ASP A 296 -20.77 -9.18 3.76
CA ASP A 296 -20.89 -9.99 2.55
C ASP A 296 -22.06 -9.42 1.72
N PHE A 297 -21.75 -8.84 0.56
CA PHE A 297 -22.76 -8.20 -0.27
C PHE A 297 -23.64 -9.19 -1.06
N GLY A 298 -23.20 -10.44 -1.23
CA GLY A 298 -23.98 -11.49 -1.88
C GLY A 298 -25.04 -12.06 -0.95
N MET A 299 -24.64 -12.43 0.27
CA MET A 299 -25.51 -12.93 1.34
C MET A 299 -26.32 -11.82 2.01
N LYS A 300 -25.85 -10.56 1.93
CA LYS A 300 -26.43 -9.38 2.60
C LYS A 300 -26.44 -9.54 4.13
N THR A 301 -25.38 -10.12 4.66
CA THR A 301 -25.16 -10.32 6.10
C THR A 301 -23.80 -9.76 6.48
N GLU A 302 -23.60 -9.51 7.77
CA GLU A 302 -22.25 -9.29 8.27
C GLU A 302 -21.60 -10.63 8.64
N LEU A 303 -20.29 -10.71 8.41
CA LEU A 303 -19.44 -11.84 8.74
C LEU A 303 -18.21 -11.32 9.48
N GLU A 304 -17.76 -12.06 10.48
CA GLU A 304 -16.51 -11.77 11.17
C GLU A 304 -15.35 -11.71 10.17
N THR A 305 -14.47 -10.73 10.30
CA THR A 305 -13.35 -10.53 9.36
C THR A 305 -12.53 -11.81 9.17
N ASN A 306 -12.28 -12.55 10.25
CA ASN A 306 -11.56 -13.83 10.19
C ASN A 306 -12.23 -14.88 9.29
N ALA A 307 -13.57 -14.92 9.25
CA ALA A 307 -14.29 -15.82 8.37
C ALA A 307 -14.12 -15.39 6.90
N VAL A 308 -14.26 -14.10 6.61
CA VAL A 308 -14.09 -13.57 5.25
C VAL A 308 -12.66 -13.73 4.75
N ILE A 309 -11.65 -13.57 5.62
CA ILE A 309 -10.25 -13.82 5.26
C ILE A 309 -10.04 -15.28 4.88
N ARG A 310 -10.62 -16.24 5.62
CA ARG A 310 -10.56 -17.67 5.26
C ARG A 310 -11.21 -17.96 3.91
N GLU A 311 -12.35 -17.33 3.62
CA GLU A 311 -12.99 -17.45 2.30
C GLU A 311 -12.10 -16.89 1.17
N ILE A 312 -11.35 -15.81 1.43
CA ILE A 312 -10.38 -15.29 0.46
C ILE A 312 -9.21 -16.25 0.29
N LEU A 313 -8.71 -16.86 1.36
CA LEU A 313 -7.66 -17.88 1.30
C LEU A 313 -8.14 -19.09 0.47
N ASP A 314 -9.35 -19.59 0.73
CA ASP A 314 -9.97 -20.67 -0.06
C ASP A 314 -10.18 -20.26 -1.53
N PHE A 315 -10.56 -18.99 -1.77
CA PHE A 315 -10.72 -18.44 -3.10
C PHE A 315 -9.42 -18.49 -3.91
N VAL A 316 -8.27 -18.23 -3.28
CA VAL A 316 -6.96 -18.22 -3.95
C VAL A 316 -6.19 -19.54 -3.87
N ASP A 317 -6.57 -20.48 -2.99
CA ASP A 317 -5.82 -21.69 -2.63
C ASP A 317 -5.32 -22.49 -3.84
N ALA A 318 -6.16 -22.69 -4.87
CA ALA A 318 -5.78 -23.46 -6.06
C ALA A 318 -4.65 -22.82 -6.91
N LEU A 319 -4.15 -21.64 -6.55
CA LEU A 319 -3.08 -20.92 -7.24
C LEU A 319 -1.83 -20.71 -6.39
N VAL A 320 -1.90 -20.89 -5.07
CA VAL A 320 -0.80 -20.53 -4.19
C VAL A 320 0.42 -21.44 -4.40
N ASP A 321 0.22 -22.68 -4.83
CA ASP A 321 1.32 -23.59 -5.22
C ASP A 321 1.97 -23.19 -6.53
N ASP A 322 1.18 -22.78 -7.53
CA ASP A 322 1.70 -22.33 -8.82
C ASP A 322 2.52 -21.04 -8.66
N LEU A 323 2.13 -20.18 -7.71
CA LEU A 323 2.84 -18.94 -7.34
C LEU A 323 4.01 -19.17 -6.37
N GLY A 324 4.13 -20.37 -5.79
CA GLY A 324 5.16 -20.68 -4.79
C GLY A 324 4.97 -19.92 -3.47
N SER A 325 3.74 -19.58 -3.09
CA SER A 325 3.42 -18.75 -1.92
C SER A 325 2.67 -19.46 -0.79
N ARG A 326 2.46 -20.79 -0.89
CA ARG A 326 1.72 -21.56 0.12
C ARG A 326 2.33 -21.43 1.53
N HIS A 327 3.65 -21.56 1.67
CA HIS A 327 4.33 -21.47 2.97
C HIS A 327 4.26 -20.09 3.61
N ILE A 328 4.07 -19.04 2.80
CA ILE A 328 3.86 -17.68 3.29
C ILE A 328 2.40 -17.52 3.74
N LEU A 329 1.43 -17.96 2.94
CA LEU A 329 0.02 -17.75 3.24
C LEU A 329 -0.49 -18.59 4.43
N THR A 330 0.22 -19.64 4.84
CA THR A 330 -0.04 -20.33 6.11
C THR A 330 0.24 -19.48 7.36
N TYR A 331 0.82 -18.29 7.20
CA TYR A 331 1.04 -17.33 8.30
C TYR A 331 -0.25 -16.59 8.71
N VAL A 332 -1.23 -16.47 7.80
CA VAL A 332 -2.56 -15.86 8.06
C VAL A 332 -3.38 -16.77 8.96
#